data_AF-A0A7V4U2B5-F1
#
_entry.id   AF-A0A7V4U2B5-F1
#
_cell.length_a   1.000
_cell.length_b   1.000
_cell.length_c   1.000
_cell.angle_alpha   90.00
_cell.angle_beta   90.00
_cell.angle_gamma   90.00
#
_symmetry.space_group_name_H-M   'P 1'
#
loop_
_entity.id
_entity.type
_entity.pdbx_description
1 polymer ?
#
loop_
_entity_poly.entity_id
_entity_poly.type
_entity_poly.pdbx_seq_one_letter_code
_entity_poly.pdbx_strand_id
1 'polypeptide(L)'
;MNIKTFRLYMILPLLFLSLLATSSIGQNSKLITGTVGKEHMVGEKLVVCELGSQACLFLSLDPGLTITVDGKEYKAKDLQVGWYVQAKVETVEKLGQTITDLVVDPTKTIICFTSLTEEDSEVVEKQLLAVKGIYKVKPYLESKQIYIEYNPDSISYPEIEKLIIRSGYKIE
;
A
#
# COMPACT_ATOMS: atom_id res chain seq x y z
N MET A 1 17.74 -87.46 -11.76
CA MET A 1 16.66 -87.90 -12.69
C MET A 1 15.41 -87.08 -12.34
N ASN A 2 14.74 -86.53 -13.37
CA ASN A 2 13.57 -85.60 -13.36
C ASN A 2 13.87 -84.15 -12.94
N ILE A 3 13.96 -83.13 -13.81
CA ILE A 3 13.13 -82.58 -14.92
C ILE A 3 11.83 -81.89 -14.47
N LYS A 4 11.67 -80.65 -14.99
CA LYS A 4 10.51 -79.70 -15.02
C LYS A 4 10.43 -78.79 -13.79
N THR A 5 10.28 -77.46 -13.88
CA THR A 5 9.53 -76.67 -14.87
C THR A 5 10.09 -75.25 -15.04
N PHE A 6 10.12 -74.82 -16.30
CA PHE A 6 10.18 -73.46 -16.79
C PHE A 6 8.90 -72.69 -16.41
N ARG A 7 9.00 -71.50 -15.80
CA ARG A 7 7.91 -70.52 -15.77
C ARG A 7 8.43 -69.09 -15.95
N LEU A 8 8.13 -68.59 -17.14
CA LEU A 8 8.16 -67.23 -17.62
C LEU A 8 7.04 -66.42 -16.93
N TYR A 9 7.36 -65.31 -16.27
CA TYR A 9 6.42 -64.24 -15.88
C TYR A 9 7.22 -62.92 -15.99
N MET A 10 7.11 -62.18 -17.09
CA MET A 10 6.07 -61.18 -17.40
C MET A 10 6.08 -59.97 -16.43
N ILE A 11 6.95 -59.02 -16.77
CA ILE A 11 6.81 -57.56 -16.77
C ILE A 11 5.62 -56.98 -15.98
N LEU A 12 5.91 -56.14 -14.98
CA LEU A 12 5.14 -54.93 -14.71
C LEU A 12 6.00 -53.89 -13.95
N PRO A 13 6.48 -52.79 -14.58
CA PRO A 13 7.10 -51.72 -13.83
C PRO A 13 5.99 -50.89 -13.17
N LEU A 14 5.94 -50.90 -11.84
CA LEU A 14 5.13 -49.98 -11.04
C LEU A 14 5.66 -48.56 -11.25
N LEU A 15 5.05 -47.84 -12.19
CA LEU A 15 5.11 -46.39 -12.30
C LEU A 15 4.44 -45.77 -11.06
N PHE A 16 5.23 -45.48 -10.03
CA PHE A 16 4.84 -44.54 -8.99
C PHE A 16 4.83 -43.13 -9.61
N LEU A 17 3.70 -42.78 -10.23
CA LEU A 17 3.42 -41.41 -10.63
C LEU A 17 3.10 -40.63 -9.36
N SER A 18 4.12 -40.03 -8.74
CA SER A 18 3.92 -39.07 -7.66
C SER A 18 3.17 -37.86 -8.23
N LEU A 19 1.84 -37.84 -8.03
CA LEU A 19 1.05 -36.63 -8.18
C LEU A 19 1.57 -35.63 -7.14
N LEU A 20 2.49 -34.76 -7.55
CA LEU A 20 2.73 -33.51 -6.85
C LEU A 20 1.48 -32.67 -7.06
N ALA A 21 0.55 -32.73 -6.11
CA ALA A 21 -0.46 -31.70 -5.97
C ALA A 21 0.29 -30.41 -5.62
N THR A 22 0.60 -29.59 -6.63
CA THR A 22 0.96 -28.20 -6.40
C THR A 22 -0.30 -27.51 -5.89
N SER A 23 -0.46 -27.46 -4.56
CA SER A 23 -1.39 -26.53 -3.96
C SER A 23 -0.88 -25.14 -4.31
N SER A 24 -1.51 -24.52 -5.30
CA SER A 24 -1.42 -23.09 -5.48
C SER A 24 -2.06 -22.44 -4.25
N ILE A 25 -1.25 -22.24 -3.21
CA ILE A 25 -1.58 -21.26 -2.17
C ILE A 25 -1.47 -19.91 -2.90
N GLY A 26 -2.56 -19.54 -3.56
CA GLY A 26 -2.75 -18.18 -4.02
C GLY A 26 -2.88 -17.32 -2.78
N GLN A 27 -1.75 -16.81 -2.27
CA GLN A 27 -1.80 -15.72 -1.31
C GLN A 27 -2.47 -14.55 -2.05
N ASN A 28 -3.70 -14.22 -1.65
CA ASN A 28 -4.42 -13.07 -2.19
C ASN A 28 -3.75 -11.79 -1.67
N SER A 29 -2.64 -11.40 -2.31
CA SER A 29 -1.96 -10.15 -2.04
C SER A 29 -2.71 -9.00 -2.73
N LYS A 30 -3.02 -7.94 -2.00
CA LYS A 30 -3.60 -6.69 -2.52
C LYS A 30 -2.53 -5.59 -2.45
N LEU A 31 -2.44 -4.76 -3.48
CA LEU A 31 -1.70 -3.50 -3.39
C LEU A 31 -2.63 -2.41 -2.86
N ILE A 32 -2.24 -1.76 -1.77
CA ILE A 32 -2.92 -0.58 -1.22
C ILE A 32 -2.00 0.62 -1.46
N THR A 33 -2.54 1.66 -2.10
CA THR A 33 -1.82 2.91 -2.31
C THR A 33 -2.49 4.00 -1.51
N GLY A 34 -1.71 4.84 -0.83
CA GLY A 34 -2.28 5.79 0.11
C GLY A 34 -1.25 6.75 0.69
N THR A 35 -1.59 7.37 1.79
CA THR A 35 -0.71 8.24 2.55
C THR A 35 -0.73 7.86 4.02
N VAL A 36 0.41 7.99 4.70
CA VAL A 36 0.49 7.79 6.16
C VAL A 36 -0.48 8.76 6.83
N GLY A 37 -1.48 8.21 7.52
CA GLY A 37 -2.55 8.97 8.17
C GLY A 37 -2.07 9.76 9.39
N LYS A 38 -2.91 10.67 9.88
CA LYS A 38 -2.58 11.58 11.01
C LYS A 38 -2.34 10.83 12.32
N GLU A 39 -3.04 9.74 12.55
CA GLU A 39 -2.82 8.87 13.70
C GLU A 39 -1.47 8.14 13.60
N HIS A 40 -0.89 8.08 12.40
CA HIS A 40 0.40 7.47 12.04
C HIS A 40 0.51 5.99 12.42
N MET A 41 0.54 5.69 13.72
CA MET A 41 0.55 4.37 14.33
C MET A 41 -0.55 4.26 15.40
N VAL A 42 -1.35 3.19 15.34
CA VAL A 42 -2.25 2.81 16.43
C VAL A 42 -1.85 1.44 16.95
N GLY A 43 -1.19 1.43 18.11
CA GLY A 43 -0.44 0.27 18.57
C GLY A 43 0.70 -0.04 17.59
N GLU A 44 0.80 -1.29 17.15
CA GLU A 44 1.80 -1.75 16.18
C GLU A 44 1.30 -1.72 14.73
N LYS A 45 0.20 -1.00 14.45
CA LYS A 45 -0.40 -0.91 13.13
C LYS A 45 -0.14 0.44 12.49
N LEU A 46 0.33 0.43 11.25
CA LEU A 46 0.47 1.62 10.42
C LEU A 46 -0.90 2.04 9.90
N VAL A 47 -1.22 3.33 10.03
CA VAL A 47 -2.45 3.90 9.50
C VAL A 47 -2.20 4.45 8.09
N VAL A 48 -2.93 3.94 7.11
CA VAL A 48 -2.81 4.35 5.70
C VAL A 48 -4.16 4.81 5.18
N CYS A 49 -4.28 6.08 4.81
CA CYS A 49 -5.46 6.61 4.14
C CYS A 49 -5.38 6.26 2.65
N GLU A 50 -6.25 5.34 2.22
CA GLU A 50 -6.20 4.70 0.90
C GLU A 50 -6.71 5.66 -0.19
N LEU A 51 -5.94 5.78 -1.28
CA LEU A 51 -6.32 6.56 -2.45
C LEU A 51 -7.56 5.97 -3.12
N GLY A 52 -8.52 6.83 -3.47
CA GLY A 52 -9.78 6.41 -4.08
C GLY A 52 -10.78 5.85 -3.07
N SER A 53 -10.50 5.99 -1.77
CA SER A 53 -11.35 5.55 -0.66
C SER A 53 -11.44 6.64 0.41
N GLN A 54 -12.56 6.75 1.13
CA GLN A 54 -12.67 7.63 2.31
C GLN A 54 -12.21 6.91 3.60
N ALA A 55 -11.47 5.82 3.48
CA ALA A 55 -11.06 5.00 4.63
C ALA A 55 -9.55 5.10 4.89
N CYS A 56 -9.21 5.21 6.18
CA CYS A 56 -7.86 4.93 6.66
C CYS A 56 -7.83 3.52 7.27
N LEU A 57 -6.91 2.69 6.76
CA LEU A 57 -6.75 1.29 7.10
C LEU A 57 -5.69 1.15 8.19
N PHE A 58 -5.94 0.26 9.15
CA PHE A 58 -5.01 -0.09 10.23
C PHE A 58 -4.31 -1.40 9.87
N LEU A 59 -3.09 -1.29 9.35
CA LEU A 59 -2.38 -2.42 8.76
C LEU A 59 -1.28 -2.91 9.71
N SER A 60 -1.30 -4.21 10.01
CA SER A 60 -0.22 -4.86 10.76
C SER A 60 1.06 -4.85 9.93
N LEU A 61 2.22 -4.92 10.57
CA LEU A 61 3.52 -4.96 9.90
C LEU A 61 4.11 -6.36 10.01
N ASP A 62 4.65 -6.89 8.91
CA ASP A 62 5.49 -8.08 9.01
C ASP A 62 6.73 -7.79 9.88
N PRO A 63 7.10 -8.65 10.84
CA PRO A 63 8.26 -8.42 11.72
C PRO A 63 9.60 -8.28 10.98
N GLY A 64 9.72 -8.86 9.78
CA GLY A 64 10.89 -8.77 8.91
C GLY A 64 10.84 -7.62 7.91
N LEU A 65 9.79 -6.79 7.92
CA LEU A 65 9.64 -5.68 6.99
C LEU A 65 10.79 -4.69 7.15
N THR A 66 11.51 -4.45 6.05
CA THR A 66 12.55 -3.44 5.95
C THR A 66 12.03 -2.31 5.06
N ILE A 67 12.04 -1.08 5.55
CA ILE A 67 11.57 0.09 4.80
C ILE A 67 12.77 0.95 4.44
N THR A 68 12.97 1.23 3.16
CA THR A 68 14.08 2.06 2.68
C THR A 68 13.53 3.27 1.94
N VAL A 69 14.02 4.46 2.28
CA VAL A 69 13.71 5.71 1.59
C VAL A 69 15.03 6.38 1.24
N ASP A 70 15.26 6.61 -0.05
CA ASP A 70 16.49 7.21 -0.59
C ASP A 70 17.78 6.54 -0.07
N GLY A 71 17.76 5.21 0.05
CA GLY A 71 18.90 4.41 0.51
C GLY A 71 19.12 4.40 2.02
N LYS A 72 18.25 5.05 2.80
CA LYS A 72 18.27 5.01 4.27
C LYS A 72 17.17 4.11 4.80
N GLU A 73 17.50 3.28 5.78
CA GLU A 73 16.52 2.44 6.47
C GLU A 73 15.66 3.23 7.47
N TYR A 74 14.38 2.89 7.52
CA TYR A 74 13.38 3.45 8.41
C TYR A 74 12.60 2.34 9.12
N LYS A 75 12.14 2.63 10.35
CA LYS A 75 11.05 1.87 10.96
C LYS A 75 9.73 2.50 10.54
N ALA A 76 8.66 1.71 10.53
CA ALA A 76 7.32 2.23 10.17
C ALA A 76 6.89 3.42 11.05
N LYS A 77 7.23 3.37 12.35
CA LYS A 77 7.00 4.46 13.31
C LYS A 77 7.81 5.73 13.06
N ASP A 78 8.80 5.68 12.17
CA ASP A 78 9.64 6.83 11.82
C ASP A 78 9.22 7.45 10.47
N LEU A 79 8.24 6.84 9.77
CA LEU A 79 7.63 7.44 8.58
C LEU A 79 6.86 8.71 8.95
N GLN A 80 6.87 9.72 8.09
CA GLN A 80 6.17 10.96 8.40
C GLN A 80 4.72 10.89 7.94
N VAL A 81 3.83 11.53 8.71
CA VAL A 81 2.45 11.82 8.28
C VAL A 81 2.49 12.56 6.94
N GLY A 82 1.63 12.17 6.01
CA GLY A 82 1.61 12.78 4.68
C GLY A 82 2.53 12.12 3.66
N TRP A 83 3.42 11.20 4.05
CA TRP A 83 4.21 10.46 3.07
C TRP A 83 3.35 9.46 2.31
N TYR A 84 3.48 9.45 0.99
CA TYR A 84 2.80 8.49 0.13
C TYR A 84 3.43 7.11 0.28
N VAL A 85 2.57 6.08 0.26
CA VAL A 85 2.98 4.69 0.39
C VAL A 85 2.27 3.81 -0.63
N GLN A 86 2.98 2.77 -1.06
CA GLN A 86 2.42 1.62 -1.76
C GLN A 86 2.73 0.39 -0.92
N ALA A 87 1.71 -0.14 -0.27
CA ALA A 87 1.80 -1.28 0.64
C ALA A 87 1.30 -2.53 -0.06
N LYS A 88 2.15 -3.56 -0.18
CA LYS A 88 1.70 -4.90 -0.52
C LYS A 88 1.15 -5.54 0.76
N VAL A 89 -0.11 -5.92 0.73
CA VAL A 89 -0.85 -6.41 1.89
C VAL A 89 -1.35 -7.83 1.65
N GLU A 90 -1.12 -8.69 2.63
CA GLU A 90 -1.60 -10.07 2.67
C GLU A 90 -2.48 -10.28 3.90
N THR A 91 -3.44 -11.19 3.82
CA THR A 91 -4.27 -11.57 4.96
C THR A 91 -3.60 -12.72 5.71
N VAL A 92 -3.15 -12.46 6.93
CA VAL A 92 -2.51 -13.44 7.81
C VAL A 92 -3.47 -13.83 8.93
N GLU A 93 -3.57 -15.14 9.22
CA GLU A 93 -4.41 -15.65 10.29
C GLU A 93 -4.04 -14.98 11.63
N LYS A 94 -5.05 -14.53 12.40
CA LYS A 94 -4.92 -13.78 13.68
C LYS A 94 -4.37 -12.35 13.60
N LEU A 95 -3.53 -12.01 12.62
CA LEU A 95 -2.99 -10.65 12.44
C LEU A 95 -3.84 -9.76 11.51
N GLY A 96 -4.69 -10.38 10.69
CA GLY A 96 -5.49 -9.68 9.70
C GLY A 96 -4.64 -9.19 8.53
N GLN A 97 -4.98 -8.02 7.99
CA GLN A 97 -4.23 -7.40 6.91
C GLN A 97 -2.84 -6.97 7.39
N THR A 98 -1.81 -7.52 6.74
CA THR A 98 -0.40 -7.35 7.11
C THR A 98 0.40 -6.85 5.91
N ILE A 99 1.18 -5.80 6.11
CA ILE A 99 2.10 -5.24 5.11
C ILE A 99 3.33 -6.15 5.03
N THR A 100 3.55 -6.74 3.85
CA THR A 100 4.72 -7.59 3.56
C THR A 100 5.78 -6.87 2.75
N ASP A 101 5.41 -5.78 2.07
CA ASP A 101 6.34 -4.88 1.39
C ASP A 101 5.78 -3.45 1.40
N LEU A 102 6.64 -2.45 1.51
CA LEU A 102 6.26 -1.04 1.62
C LEU A 102 7.23 -0.15 0.87
N VAL A 103 6.73 0.44 -0.21
CA VAL A 103 7.43 1.50 -0.94
C VAL A 103 6.92 2.84 -0.45
N VAL A 104 7.83 3.74 -0.10
CA VAL A 104 7.53 5.08 0.38
C VAL A 104 8.01 6.10 -0.65
N ASP A 105 7.19 7.11 -0.92
CA ASP A 105 7.54 8.22 -1.81
C ASP A 105 7.22 9.56 -1.12
N PRO A 106 8.24 10.25 -0.57
CA PRO A 106 8.02 11.51 0.14
C PRO A 106 7.69 12.69 -0.79
N THR A 107 7.74 12.50 -2.11
CA THR A 107 7.40 13.52 -3.12
C THR A 107 5.92 13.53 -3.49
N LYS A 108 5.13 12.68 -2.84
CA LYS A 108 3.70 12.50 -3.11
C LYS A 108 2.92 12.53 -1.81
N THR A 109 1.65 12.94 -1.88
CA THR A 109 0.72 12.87 -0.76
C THR A 109 -0.73 12.82 -1.25
N ILE A 110 -1.63 12.47 -0.35
CA ILE A 110 -3.09 12.60 -0.50
C ILE A 110 -3.59 13.50 0.63
N ILE A 111 -4.53 14.38 0.30
CA ILE A 111 -5.30 15.15 1.27
C ILE A 111 -6.74 14.66 1.23
N CYS A 112 -7.26 14.21 2.36
CA CYS A 112 -8.66 13.81 2.55
C CYS A 112 -9.48 15.02 3.00
N PHE A 113 -10.56 15.33 2.29
CA PHE A 113 -11.45 16.43 2.60
C PHE A 113 -12.74 15.92 3.24
N THR A 114 -13.27 16.66 4.22
CA THR A 114 -14.60 16.35 4.77
C THR A 114 -15.71 16.51 3.69
N SER A 115 -15.51 17.47 2.79
CA SER A 115 -16.35 17.74 1.62
C SER A 115 -15.47 18.29 0.50
N LEU A 116 -15.69 17.80 -0.72
CA LEU A 116 -15.00 18.27 -1.92
C LEU A 116 -15.97 18.18 -3.10
N THR A 117 -16.46 19.34 -3.55
CA THR A 117 -17.25 19.43 -4.79
C THR A 117 -16.33 19.58 -6.01
N GLU A 118 -16.90 19.48 -7.22
CA GLU A 118 -16.16 19.74 -8.47
C GLU A 118 -15.61 21.17 -8.49
N GLU A 119 -16.43 22.17 -8.16
CA GLU A 119 -16.02 23.59 -8.07
C GLU A 119 -14.91 23.79 -7.02
N ASP A 120 -15.06 23.21 -5.82
CA ASP A 120 -14.01 23.27 -4.79
C ASP A 120 -12.69 22.71 -5.30
N SER A 121 -12.75 21.58 -6.01
CA SER A 121 -11.57 20.89 -6.51
C SER A 121 -10.81 21.70 -7.56
N GLU A 122 -11.53 22.38 -8.47
CA GLU A 122 -10.93 23.26 -9.47
C GLU A 122 -10.21 24.46 -8.82
N VAL A 123 -10.84 25.05 -7.80
CA VAL A 123 -10.27 26.19 -7.07
C VAL A 123 -9.02 25.75 -6.30
N VAL A 124 -9.10 24.65 -5.55
CA VAL A 124 -7.96 24.11 -4.80
C VAL A 124 -6.83 23.71 -5.72
N GLU A 125 -7.13 23.03 -6.83
CA GLU A 125 -6.13 22.65 -7.84
C GLU A 125 -5.38 23.86 -8.38
N LYS A 126 -6.10 24.89 -8.81
CA LYS A 126 -5.50 26.13 -9.32
C LYS A 126 -4.63 26.82 -8.26
N GLN A 127 -5.09 26.87 -7.01
CA GLN A 127 -4.33 27.48 -5.92
C GLN A 127 -3.05 26.71 -5.62
N LEU A 128 -3.12 25.39 -5.51
CA LEU A 128 -1.98 24.53 -5.22
C LEU A 128 -0.95 24.54 -6.36
N LEU A 129 -1.39 24.48 -7.62
CA LEU A 129 -0.49 24.55 -8.78
C LEU A 129 0.22 25.90 -8.92
N ALA A 130 -0.29 26.97 -8.30
CA ALA A 130 0.41 28.26 -8.23
C ALA A 130 1.53 28.28 -7.18
N VAL A 131 1.61 27.28 -6.31
CA VAL A 131 2.62 27.19 -5.25
C VAL A 131 3.90 26.59 -5.81
N LYS A 132 5.02 27.29 -5.60
CA LYS A 132 6.34 26.78 -6.00
C LYS A 132 6.61 25.43 -5.33
N GLY A 133 6.96 24.45 -6.14
CA GLY A 133 7.29 23.09 -5.68
C GLY A 133 6.14 22.11 -5.78
N ILE A 134 4.91 22.53 -6.09
CA ILE A 134 3.82 21.61 -6.45
C ILE A 134 3.81 21.42 -7.97
N TYR A 135 3.88 20.17 -8.43
CA TYR A 135 4.00 19.84 -9.85
C TYR A 135 2.74 19.26 -10.45
N LYS A 136 1.92 18.61 -9.61
CA LYS A 136 0.71 17.95 -10.05
C LYS A 136 -0.29 17.90 -8.92
N VAL A 137 -1.53 18.15 -9.28
CA VAL A 137 -2.69 18.02 -8.41
C VAL A 137 -3.73 17.22 -9.19
N LYS A 138 -4.34 16.23 -8.55
CA LYS A 138 -5.36 15.41 -9.18
C LYS A 138 -6.50 15.15 -8.19
N PRO A 139 -7.72 15.66 -8.47
CA PRO A 139 -8.86 15.40 -7.63
C PRO A 139 -9.44 14.00 -7.86
N TYR A 140 -9.95 13.41 -6.78
CA TYR A 140 -10.69 12.16 -6.71
C TYR A 140 -12.00 12.46 -5.97
N LEU A 141 -12.99 12.97 -6.71
CA LEU A 141 -14.22 13.53 -6.13
C LEU A 141 -15.05 12.50 -5.37
N GLU A 142 -15.18 11.29 -5.90
CA GLU A 142 -15.92 10.18 -5.25
C GLU A 142 -15.38 9.87 -3.85
N SER A 143 -14.06 9.95 -3.66
CA SER A 143 -13.40 9.74 -2.38
C SER A 143 -13.07 11.03 -1.64
N LYS A 144 -13.49 12.20 -2.15
CA LYS A 144 -13.19 13.53 -1.59
C LYS A 144 -11.71 13.74 -1.29
N GLN A 145 -10.86 13.30 -2.21
CA GLN A 145 -9.42 13.35 -2.05
C GLN A 145 -8.77 14.21 -3.12
N ILE A 146 -7.61 14.76 -2.78
CA ILE A 146 -6.71 15.35 -3.76
C ILE A 146 -5.35 14.68 -3.61
N TYR A 147 -4.87 14.08 -4.70
CA TYR A 147 -3.52 13.58 -4.82
C TYR A 147 -2.59 14.71 -5.30
N ILE A 148 -1.40 14.79 -4.72
CA ILE A 148 -0.44 15.87 -4.97
C ILE A 148 0.95 15.27 -5.19
N GLU A 149 1.65 15.72 -6.23
CA GLU A 149 3.09 15.50 -6.42
C GLU A 149 3.81 16.83 -6.19
N TYR A 150 4.82 16.83 -5.33
CA TYR A 150 5.51 18.02 -4.87
C TYR A 150 7.00 17.76 -4.55
N ASN A 151 7.79 18.83 -4.48
CA ASN A 151 9.15 18.79 -4.00
C ASN A 151 9.20 19.07 -2.50
N PRO A 152 9.56 18.07 -1.66
CA PRO A 152 9.63 18.24 -0.21
C PRO A 152 10.72 19.23 0.24
N ASP A 153 11.71 19.55 -0.59
CA ASP A 153 12.71 20.59 -0.31
C ASP A 153 12.16 22.01 -0.52
N SER A 154 11.04 22.15 -1.24
CA SER A 154 10.42 23.45 -1.55
C SER A 154 9.19 23.75 -0.71
N ILE A 155 8.40 22.73 -0.39
CA ILE A 155 7.19 22.84 0.45
C ILE A 155 6.96 21.53 1.20
N SER A 156 6.60 21.62 2.47
CA SER A 156 6.30 20.45 3.31
C SER A 156 4.80 20.10 3.31
N TYR A 157 4.46 18.85 3.64
CA TYR A 157 3.08 18.41 3.81
C TYR A 157 2.26 19.30 4.77
N PRO A 158 2.75 19.65 5.98
CA PRO A 158 2.01 20.55 6.88
C PRO A 158 1.77 21.95 6.32
N GLU A 159 2.62 22.43 5.40
CA GLU A 159 2.41 23.70 4.71
C GLU A 159 1.32 23.59 3.65
N ILE A 160 1.26 22.47 2.91
CA ILE A 160 0.17 22.17 1.98
C ILE A 160 -1.17 22.16 2.72
N GLU A 161 -1.26 21.44 3.86
CA GLU A 161 -2.47 21.44 4.70
C GLU A 161 -2.87 22.85 5.14
N LYS A 162 -1.91 23.65 5.62
CA LYS A 162 -2.17 25.03 6.05
C LYS A 162 -2.70 25.91 4.93
N LEU A 163 -2.20 25.75 3.70
CA LEU A 163 -2.69 26.50 2.54
C LEU A 163 -4.15 26.17 2.26
N ILE A 164 -4.49 24.88 2.24
CA ILE A 164 -5.86 24.40 2.02
C ILE A 164 -6.81 24.92 3.12
N ILE A 165 -6.40 24.81 4.38
CA ILE A 165 -7.20 25.28 5.53
C ILE A 165 -7.39 26.81 5.49
N ARG A 166 -6.35 27.58 5.15
CA ARG A 166 -6.43 29.05 5.03
C ARG A 166 -7.37 29.50 3.91
N SER A 167 -7.54 28.68 2.88
CA SER A 167 -8.52 28.90 1.82
C SER A 167 -9.96 28.55 2.22
N GLY A 168 -10.19 28.08 3.45
CA GLY A 168 -11.52 27.82 4.02
C GLY A 168 -11.99 26.38 3.93
N TYR A 169 -11.15 25.47 3.41
CA TYR A 169 -11.49 24.06 3.26
C TYR A 169 -11.21 23.26 4.54
N LYS A 170 -12.03 22.22 4.77
CA LYS A 170 -11.87 21.31 5.91
C LYS A 170 -11.29 19.98 5.43
N ILE A 171 -10.20 19.58 6.06
CA ILE A 171 -9.51 18.32 5.83
C ILE A 171 -9.67 17.41 7.05
N GLU A 172 -9.65 16.10 6.82
CA GLU A 172 -9.68 15.06 7.87
C GLU A 172 -8.34 14.99 8.59
#